data_AF-A0A963EH97-F1
#
_entry.id   AF-A0A963EH97-F1
#
_cell.length_a   1.000
_cell.length_b   1.000
_cell.length_c   1.000
_cell.angle_alpha   90.00
_cell.angle_beta   90.00
_cell.angle_gamma   90.00
#
_symmetry.space_group_name_H-M   'P 1'
#
loop_
_entity.id
_entity.type
_entity.pdbx_description
1 polymer ?
#
loop_
_entity_poly.entity_id
_entity_poly.type
_entity_poly.pdbx_seq_one_letter_code
_entity_poly.pdbx_strand_id
1 'polypeptide(L)'
;MTREVPAKHLDAPGNLHPEFHAMQRSALFALTAAMLACMSASALAQESERGRTLARDVCSNCHDIGDGIDRVMTVGAPSFVWIARNRKPGEIEAKMIRPGHPDMPEAPLTVADRQHLLAYIVSLAGEAAQQGDP
;
A
#
# COMPACT_ATOMS: atom_id res chain seq x y z
N MET A 1 19.71 81.10 -23.94
CA MET A 1 18.26 80.79 -23.81
C MET A 1 17.92 79.96 -25.02
N THR A 2 17.52 78.68 -24.98
CA THR A 2 16.94 77.81 -23.94
C THR A 2 17.42 76.38 -24.20
N ARG A 3 17.67 75.62 -23.13
CA ARG A 3 18.20 74.25 -23.16
C ARG A 3 17.03 73.27 -23.29
N GLU A 4 16.99 72.46 -24.35
CA GLU A 4 15.98 71.42 -24.50
C GLU A 4 16.31 70.24 -23.56
N VAL A 5 15.32 69.81 -22.78
CA VAL A 5 15.41 68.65 -21.89
C VAL A 5 14.73 67.48 -22.59
N PRO A 6 15.40 66.34 -22.86
CA PRO A 6 14.72 65.21 -23.44
C PRO A 6 13.80 64.55 -22.42
N ALA A 7 12.56 64.29 -22.84
CA ALA A 7 11.57 63.56 -22.09
C ALA A 7 12.07 62.13 -21.83
N LYS A 8 12.27 61.82 -20.55
CA LYS A 8 12.50 60.49 -20.01
C LYS A 8 11.27 59.63 -20.31
N HIS A 9 11.44 58.70 -21.23
CA HIS A 9 10.53 57.60 -21.53
C HIS A 9 10.29 56.82 -20.23
N LEU A 10 9.06 56.82 -19.74
CA LEU A 10 8.64 55.99 -18.62
C LEU A 10 8.31 54.60 -19.17
N ASP A 11 9.21 53.65 -18.96
CA ASP A 11 8.95 52.24 -19.21
C ASP A 11 7.76 51.77 -18.36
N ALA A 12 6.79 51.13 -19.01
CA ALA A 12 5.65 50.51 -18.36
C ALA A 12 6.11 49.36 -17.42
N PRO A 13 5.40 49.10 -16.29
CA PRO A 13 5.75 48.00 -15.41
C PRO A 13 5.67 46.68 -16.17
N GLY A 14 6.80 45.96 -16.18
CA GLY A 14 6.98 44.71 -16.87
C GLY A 14 5.89 43.70 -16.53
N ASN A 15 5.30 43.13 -17.58
CA ASN A 15 4.53 41.91 -17.47
C ASN A 15 5.45 40.81 -16.90
N LEU A 16 5.22 40.39 -15.67
CA LEU A 16 5.83 39.19 -15.11
C LEU A 16 5.49 38.01 -16.04
N HIS A 17 6.53 37.35 -16.51
CA HIS A 17 6.47 36.35 -17.58
C HIS A 17 5.49 35.20 -17.23
N PRO A 18 4.58 34.81 -18.14
CA PRO A 18 3.60 33.73 -17.93
C PRO A 18 4.23 32.36 -17.58
N GLU A 19 5.50 32.18 -17.93
CA GLU A 19 6.33 31.00 -17.62
C GLU A 19 6.46 30.72 -16.11
N PHE A 20 6.54 31.77 -15.28
CA PHE A 20 6.64 31.60 -13.81
C PHE A 20 5.38 31.00 -13.22
N HIS A 21 4.20 31.38 -13.74
CA HIS A 21 2.93 30.82 -13.31
C HIS A 21 2.75 29.37 -13.78
N ALA A 22 3.24 29.01 -14.97
CA ALA A 22 3.21 27.63 -15.47
C ALA A 22 4.12 26.69 -14.67
N MET A 23 5.34 27.14 -14.33
CA MET A 23 6.29 26.37 -13.51
C MET A 23 5.79 26.21 -12.06
N GLN A 24 5.24 27.27 -11.48
CA GLN A 24 4.70 27.24 -10.11
C GLN A 24 3.45 26.36 -9.99
N ARG A 25 2.59 26.32 -11.01
CA ARG A 25 1.43 25.41 -11.06
C ARG A 25 1.87 23.95 -11.18
N SER A 26 2.89 23.66 -11.99
CA SER A 26 3.43 22.30 -12.17
C SER A 26 4.08 21.77 -10.89
N ALA A 27 4.82 22.60 -10.17
CA ALA A 27 5.41 22.24 -8.88
C ALA A 27 4.34 21.92 -7.81
N LEU A 28 3.25 22.68 -7.76
CA LEU A 28 2.13 22.44 -6.83
C LEU A 28 1.41 21.12 -7.14
N PHE A 29 1.19 20.79 -8.41
CA PHE A 29 0.59 19.50 -8.81
C PHE A 29 1.47 18.29 -8.50
N ALA A 30 2.79 18.41 -8.70
CA ALA A 30 3.72 17.35 -8.33
C ALA A 30 3.75 17.12 -6.80
N LEU A 31 3.71 18.19 -6.00
CA LEU A 31 3.70 18.09 -4.54
C LEU A 31 2.42 17.40 -4.01
N THR A 32 1.25 17.75 -4.55
CA THR A 32 -0.03 17.16 -4.13
C THR A 32 -0.11 15.69 -4.49
N ALA A 33 0.35 15.29 -5.68
CA ALA A 33 0.41 13.89 -6.08
C ALA A 33 1.36 13.06 -5.18
N ALA A 34 2.52 13.61 -4.81
CA ALA A 34 3.47 12.95 -3.92
C ALA A 34 2.90 12.76 -2.50
N MET A 35 2.22 13.76 -1.94
CA MET A 35 1.56 13.63 -0.63
C MET A 35 0.46 12.55 -0.65
N LEU A 36 -0.35 12.51 -1.71
CA LEU A 36 -1.42 11.52 -1.83
C LEU A 36 -0.87 10.09 -1.92
N ALA A 37 0.25 9.88 -2.62
CA ALA A 37 0.93 8.59 -2.70
C ALA A 37 1.50 8.13 -1.34
N CYS A 38 1.99 9.05 -0.50
CA CYS A 38 2.49 8.69 0.84
C CYS A 38 1.38 8.25 1.80
N MET A 39 0.19 8.85 1.68
CA MET A 39 -0.97 8.50 2.52
C MET A 39 -1.50 7.10 2.19
N SER A 40 -1.55 6.72 0.91
CA SER A 40 -2.05 5.41 0.50
C SER A 40 -1.13 4.26 0.91
N ALA A 41 0.19 4.45 0.87
CA ALA A 41 1.15 3.46 1.36
C ALA A 41 0.99 3.18 2.87
N SER A 42 0.77 4.25 3.65
CA SER A 42 0.57 4.14 5.11
C SER A 42 -0.70 3.35 5.46
N ALA A 43 -1.79 3.58 4.71
CA ALA A 43 -3.02 2.83 4.88
C ALA A 43 -2.83 1.33 4.59
N LEU A 44 -2.18 0.97 3.48
CA LEU A 44 -1.95 -0.43 3.11
C LEU A 44 -1.06 -1.16 4.13
N ALA A 45 -0.02 -0.49 4.65
CA ALA A 45 0.82 -1.04 5.71
C ALA A 45 0.02 -1.33 7.00
N GLN A 46 -0.88 -0.42 7.36
CA GLN A 46 -1.74 -0.60 8.54
C GLN A 46 -2.73 -1.76 8.38
N GLU A 47 -3.30 -1.92 7.18
CA GLU A 47 -4.20 -3.04 6.86
C GLU A 47 -3.48 -4.38 6.92
N SER A 48 -2.24 -4.43 6.40
CA SER A 48 -1.38 -5.63 6.51
C SER A 48 -1.04 -5.97 7.96
N GLU A 49 -0.67 -4.99 8.80
CA GLU A 49 -0.34 -5.26 10.21
C GLU A 49 -1.56 -5.74 11.03
N ARG A 50 -2.75 -5.19 10.75
CA ARG A 50 -4.01 -5.71 11.31
C ARG A 50 -4.22 -7.16 10.88
N GLY A 51 -4.00 -7.46 9.61
CA GLY A 51 -4.07 -8.82 9.07
C GLY A 51 -3.08 -9.77 9.74
N ARG A 52 -1.84 -9.33 9.97
CA ARG A 52 -0.81 -10.09 10.69
C ARG A 52 -1.24 -10.43 12.11
N THR A 53 -1.80 -9.45 12.81
CA THR A 53 -2.31 -9.64 14.18
C THR A 53 -3.45 -10.64 14.20
N LEU A 54 -4.42 -10.49 13.30
CA LEU A 54 -5.53 -11.43 13.20
C LEU A 54 -5.07 -12.85 12.79
N ALA A 55 -4.10 -12.96 11.88
CA ALA A 55 -3.53 -14.23 11.47
C ALA A 55 -2.84 -14.96 12.63
N ARG A 56 -2.15 -14.22 13.51
CA ARG A 56 -1.59 -14.78 14.76
C ARG A 56 -2.68 -15.36 15.63
N ASP A 57 -3.80 -14.66 15.81
CA ASP A 57 -4.84 -15.08 16.75
C ASP A 57 -5.70 -16.23 16.21
N VAL A 58 -5.95 -16.26 14.89
CA VAL A 58 -6.95 -17.15 14.28
C VAL A 58 -6.32 -18.26 13.45
N CYS A 59 -5.25 -17.98 12.71
CA CYS A 59 -4.74 -18.87 11.66
C CYS A 59 -3.49 -19.66 12.11
N SER A 60 -2.75 -19.12 13.08
CA SER A 60 -1.45 -19.65 13.51
C SER A 60 -1.51 -20.94 14.33
N ASN A 61 -2.66 -21.61 14.46
CA ASN A 61 -2.72 -22.97 14.99
C ASN A 61 -2.60 -24.03 13.87
N CYS A 62 -2.90 -23.65 12.64
CA CYS A 62 -2.92 -24.55 11.49
C CYS A 62 -1.95 -24.13 10.40
N HIS A 63 -1.79 -22.84 10.15
CA HIS A 63 -0.95 -22.33 9.08
C HIS A 63 0.35 -21.74 9.63
N ASP A 64 1.46 -22.00 8.93
CA ASP A 64 2.61 -21.10 8.99
C ASP A 64 2.20 -19.77 8.34
N ILE A 65 2.19 -18.71 9.15
CA ILE A 65 1.75 -17.38 8.74
C ILE A 65 2.89 -16.50 8.23
N GLY A 66 4.14 -16.98 8.22
CA GLY A 66 5.29 -16.22 7.74
C GLY A 66 5.70 -15.07 8.66
N ASP A 67 5.37 -15.14 9.96
CA ASP A 67 5.75 -14.12 10.94
C ASP A 67 7.14 -14.35 11.56
N GLY A 68 7.82 -15.44 11.17
CA GLY A 68 9.13 -15.85 11.67
C GLY A 68 9.09 -16.52 13.05
N ILE A 69 7.91 -16.83 13.58
CA ILE A 69 7.74 -17.49 14.86
C ILE A 69 7.41 -18.96 14.61
N ASP A 70 8.33 -19.84 15.00
CA ASP A 70 8.11 -21.28 14.95
C ASP A 70 6.99 -21.69 15.92
N ARG A 71 5.97 -22.37 15.39
CA ARG A 71 4.83 -22.87 16.16
C ARG A 71 4.50 -24.30 15.72
N VAL A 72 3.89 -25.10 16.61
CA VAL A 72 3.44 -26.47 16.28
C VAL A 72 2.13 -26.44 15.50
N MET A 73 2.19 -26.62 14.18
CA MET A 73 1.04 -26.48 13.28
C MET A 73 0.46 -27.82 12.86
N THR A 74 -0.81 -27.81 12.45
CA THR A 74 -1.44 -28.95 11.77
C THR A 74 -0.69 -29.28 10.47
N VAL A 75 -0.29 -30.55 10.31
CA VAL A 75 0.40 -31.04 9.11
C VAL A 75 -0.52 -30.96 7.90
N GLY A 76 -0.06 -30.36 6.81
CA GLY A 76 -0.73 -30.35 5.51
C GLY A 76 -1.44 -29.04 5.14
N ALA A 77 -1.55 -28.08 6.06
CA ALA A 77 -2.00 -26.74 5.73
C ALA A 77 -0.88 -25.96 4.99
N PRO A 78 -1.20 -25.26 3.88
CA PRO A 78 -0.20 -24.49 3.15
C PRO A 78 0.24 -23.25 3.93
N SER A 79 1.53 -22.89 3.87
CA SER A 79 2.00 -21.63 4.46
C SER A 79 1.43 -20.42 3.73
N PHE A 80 1.30 -19.29 4.43
CA PHE A 80 0.82 -18.05 3.84
C PHE A 80 1.75 -17.56 2.73
N VAL A 81 3.06 -17.74 2.87
CA VAL A 81 4.05 -17.45 1.81
C VAL A 81 3.77 -18.27 0.56
N TRP A 82 3.48 -19.58 0.72
CA TRP A 82 3.12 -20.42 -0.42
C TRP A 82 1.81 -19.95 -1.07
N ILE A 83 0.79 -19.62 -0.26
CA ILE A 83 -0.50 -19.11 -0.76
C ILE A 83 -0.27 -17.82 -1.56
N ALA A 84 0.49 -16.87 -1.03
CA ALA A 84 0.79 -15.58 -1.64
C ALA A 84 1.47 -15.72 -3.01
N ARG A 85 2.34 -16.73 -3.16
CA ARG A 85 3.07 -17.00 -4.41
C ARG A 85 2.23 -17.74 -5.45
N ASN A 86 1.29 -18.58 -5.02
CA ASN A 86 0.64 -19.56 -5.90
C ASN A 86 -0.84 -19.27 -6.17
N ARG A 87 -1.46 -18.31 -5.49
CA ARG A 87 -2.90 -17.99 -5.61
C ARG A 87 -3.12 -16.54 -5.95
N LYS A 88 -4.15 -16.28 -6.76
CA LYS A 88 -4.60 -14.92 -7.05
C LYS A 88 -5.38 -14.34 -5.85
N PRO A 89 -5.34 -13.03 -5.59
CA PRO A 89 -6.05 -12.42 -4.46
C PRO A 89 -7.54 -12.82 -4.36
N GLY A 90 -8.26 -12.83 -5.48
CA GLY A 90 -9.68 -13.25 -5.49
C GLY A 90 -9.91 -14.74 -5.18
N GLU A 91 -8.93 -15.61 -5.44
CA GLU A 91 -8.99 -17.03 -5.06
C GLU A 91 -8.79 -17.19 -3.55
N ILE A 92 -7.88 -16.41 -2.96
CA ILE A 92 -7.60 -16.38 -1.53
C ILE A 92 -8.84 -15.89 -0.78
N GLU A 93 -9.42 -14.77 -1.22
CA GLU A 93 -10.64 -14.20 -0.63
C GLU A 93 -11.82 -15.18 -0.73
N ALA A 94 -12.05 -15.79 -1.90
CA ALA A 94 -13.12 -16.77 -2.09
C ALA A 94 -12.93 -18.05 -1.26
N LYS A 95 -11.71 -18.36 -0.81
CA LYS A 95 -11.43 -19.46 0.13
C LYS A 95 -11.67 -19.07 1.58
N MET A 96 -11.39 -17.83 1.97
CA MET A 96 -11.73 -17.31 3.30
C MET A 96 -13.24 -17.10 3.52
N ILE A 97 -14.02 -16.92 2.44
CA ILE A 97 -15.49 -16.80 2.51
C ILE A 97 -16.17 -18.18 2.62
N ARG A 98 -15.54 -19.25 2.13
CA ARG A 98 -16.17 -20.57 2.16
C ARG A 98 -16.14 -21.15 3.58
N PRO A 99 -17.28 -21.65 4.08
CA PRO A 99 -17.35 -22.30 5.38
C PRO A 99 -16.43 -23.51 5.42
N GLY A 100 -16.13 -23.95 6.64
CA GLY A 100 -15.10 -24.94 6.91
C GLY A 100 -15.18 -26.16 6.00
N HIS A 101 -14.08 -26.46 5.32
CA HIS A 101 -13.88 -27.77 4.71
C HIS A 101 -13.28 -28.70 5.77
N PRO A 102 -13.26 -30.04 5.59
CA PRO A 102 -12.83 -30.98 6.62
C PRO A 102 -11.47 -30.65 7.26
N ASP A 103 -10.61 -29.94 6.54
CA ASP A 103 -9.24 -29.60 6.93
C ASP A 103 -9.06 -28.17 7.44
N MET A 104 -10.09 -27.30 7.38
CA MET A 104 -10.03 -25.92 7.87
C MET A 104 -11.37 -25.55 8.52
N PRO A 105 -11.42 -25.36 9.86
CA PRO A 105 -12.66 -25.00 10.55
C PRO A 105 -13.13 -23.60 10.14
N GLU A 106 -14.43 -23.34 10.33
CA GLU A 106 -14.97 -22.01 10.13
C GLU A 106 -14.42 -21.05 11.19
N ALA A 107 -13.81 -19.95 10.73
CA ALA A 107 -13.33 -18.88 11.58
C ALA A 107 -14.37 -17.75 11.65
N PRO A 108 -14.59 -17.11 12.82
CA PRO A 108 -15.55 -16.02 12.96
C PRO A 108 -15.00 -14.72 12.38
N LEU A 109 -14.90 -14.62 11.05
CA LEU A 109 -14.34 -13.49 10.34
C LEU A 109 -15.44 -12.56 9.80
N THR A 110 -15.34 -11.27 10.11
CA THR A 110 -16.12 -10.23 9.41
C THR A 110 -15.60 -10.03 7.98
N VAL A 111 -16.30 -9.20 7.20
CA VAL A 111 -15.81 -8.80 5.86
C VAL A 111 -14.48 -8.04 5.98
N ALA A 112 -14.36 -7.13 6.95
CA ALA A 112 -13.15 -6.34 7.15
C ALA A 112 -11.96 -7.22 7.55
N ASP A 113 -12.19 -8.19 8.44
CA ASP A 113 -11.18 -9.17 8.85
C ASP A 113 -10.58 -9.92 7.65
N ARG A 114 -11.43 -10.37 6.72
CA ARG A 114 -10.97 -11.03 5.49
C ARG A 114 -10.13 -10.12 4.62
N GLN A 115 -10.45 -8.83 4.56
CA GLN A 115 -9.68 -7.85 3.77
C GLN A 115 -8.31 -7.59 4.41
N HIS A 116 -8.24 -7.44 5.73
CA HIS A 116 -6.98 -7.31 6.45
C HIS A 116 -6.10 -8.57 6.25
N LEU A 117 -6.68 -9.76 6.40
CA LEU A 117 -5.97 -11.03 6.16
C LEU A 117 -5.48 -11.14 4.71
N LEU A 118 -6.30 -10.77 3.74
CA LEU A 118 -5.90 -10.76 2.33
C LEU A 118 -4.74 -9.80 2.10
N ALA A 119 -4.80 -8.59 2.66
CA ALA A 119 -3.72 -7.60 2.56
C ALA A 119 -2.41 -8.14 3.13
N TYR A 120 -2.48 -8.82 4.28
CA TYR A 120 -1.30 -9.45 4.88
C TYR A 120 -0.73 -10.57 4.00
N ILE A 121 -1.56 -11.54 3.58
CA ILE A 121 -1.11 -12.67 2.75
C ILE A 121 -0.46 -12.14 1.46
N VAL A 122 -1.08 -11.17 0.78
CA VAL A 122 -0.53 -10.61 -0.46
C VAL A 122 0.81 -9.88 -0.22
N SER A 123 0.98 -9.22 0.93
CA SER A 123 2.24 -8.53 1.26
C SER A 123 3.44 -9.50 1.38
N LEU A 124 3.20 -10.73 1.81
CA LEU A 124 4.25 -11.75 1.96
C LEU A 124 4.89 -12.17 0.63
N ALA A 125 4.21 -11.99 -0.51
CA ALA A 125 4.80 -12.27 -1.81
C ALA A 125 6.03 -11.38 -2.10
N GLY A 126 5.99 -10.12 -1.66
CA GLY A 126 7.07 -9.14 -1.84
C GLY A 126 8.19 -9.28 -0.81
N GLU A 127 7.86 -9.69 0.42
CA GLU A 127 8.82 -9.91 1.51
C GLU A 127 9.59 -11.22 1.30
N ALA A 128 8.92 -12.30 0.91
CA ALA A 128 9.55 -13.58 0.66
C ALA A 128 10.49 -13.57 -0.57
N ALA A 129 10.34 -12.62 -1.49
CA ALA A 129 11.30 -12.38 -2.56
C ALA A 129 12.60 -11.71 -2.05
N GLN A 130 12.54 -11.04 -0.91
CA GLN A 130 13.67 -10.38 -0.26
C GLN A 130 14.35 -11.29 0.78
N GLN A 131 13.64 -12.29 1.31
CA GLN A 131 14.16 -13.20 2.34
C GLN A 131 15.01 -14.38 1.81
N GLY A 132 15.06 -14.62 0.48
CA GLY A 132 16.01 -15.57 -0.12
C GLY A 132 15.90 -17.03 0.35
N ASP A 133 14.70 -17.49 0.70
CA ASP A 133 14.46 -18.88 1.14
C ASP A 133 14.26 -19.81 -0.08
N PRO A 134 15.06 -20.89 -0.24
CA PRO A 134 15.09 -21.77 -1.42
C PRO A 134 13.82 -22.56 -1.71
#